data_AF-A0A8S4PUS4-F1
#
_entry.id   AF-A0A8S4PUS4-F1
#
_cell.length_a   1.000
_cell.length_b   1.000
_cell.length_c   1.000
_cell.angle_alpha   90.00
_cell.angle_beta   90.00
_cell.angle_gamma   90.00
#
_symmetry.space_group_name_H-M   'P 1'
#
loop_
_entity.id
_entity.type
_entity.pdbx_description
1 polymer ?
#
loop_
_entity_poly.entity_id
_entity_poly.type
_entity_poly.pdbx_seq_one_letter_code
_entity_poly.pdbx_strand_id
1 'polypeptide(L)'
;DCSVEGGLVCVNNEQKPGSRCLDYEIRFLCPKYTPTASWSSWIDRDDPSGTGDREDRENLEKGLGASMPCQNPEAIECRTVRTHIPASSTGQVFKASADCSVEGGLVCVKNEQKLGSRCLDYEIRFLCPKNTP
;
A
#
# COMPACT_ATOMS: atom_id res chain seq x y z
N ASP A 1 -39.40 1.41 4.96
CA ASP A 1 -38.51 2.56 5.21
C ASP A 1 -37.27 2.39 4.34
N CYS A 2 -36.69 3.48 3.83
CA CYS A 2 -35.45 3.48 3.07
C CYS A 2 -34.43 4.34 3.82
N SER A 3 -33.53 3.72 4.59
CA SER A 3 -32.60 4.42 5.47
C SER A 3 -31.16 3.98 5.25
N VAL A 4 -30.21 4.75 5.78
CA VAL A 4 -28.77 4.44 5.67
C VAL A 4 -28.41 3.19 6.47
N GLU A 5 -29.00 3.01 7.65
CA GLU A 5 -28.73 1.86 8.53
C GLU A 5 -29.50 0.61 8.09
N GLY A 6 -30.76 0.78 7.70
CA GLY A 6 -31.67 -0.33 7.40
C GLY A 6 -31.81 -0.68 5.92
N GLY A 7 -31.27 0.14 5.01
CA GLY A 7 -31.53 0.00 3.59
C GLY A 7 -33.03 0.12 3.29
N LEU A 8 -33.51 -0.67 2.32
CA LEU A 8 -34.93 -0.81 2.02
C LEU A 8 -35.37 -2.25 2.26
N VAL A 9 -36.40 -2.43 3.09
CA VAL A 9 -37.06 -3.72 3.31
C VAL A 9 -38.52 -3.61 2.90
N CYS A 10 -38.97 -4.56 2.08
CA CYS A 10 -40.37 -4.77 1.76
C CYS A 10 -40.76 -6.22 2.05
N VAL A 11 -41.84 -6.41 2.82
CA VAL A 11 -42.36 -7.73 3.19
C VAL A 11 -43.70 -7.96 2.50
N ASN A 12 -43.79 -8.99 1.64
CA ASN A 12 -45.00 -9.29 0.86
C ASN A 12 -46.25 -9.48 1.74
N ASN A 13 -46.09 -10.12 2.90
CA ASN A 13 -47.21 -10.43 3.80
C ASN A 13 -47.74 -9.21 4.56
N GLU A 14 -47.02 -8.10 4.54
CA GLU A 14 -47.43 -6.84 5.15
C GLU A 14 -48.13 -5.91 4.13
N GLN A 15 -48.30 -6.37 2.88
CA GLN A 15 -48.97 -5.61 1.83
C GLN A 15 -50.48 -5.85 1.81
N LYS A 16 -51.22 -4.94 1.17
CA LYS A 16 -52.66 -5.09 0.94
C LYS A 16 -52.95 -6.38 0.14
N PRO A 17 -54.11 -7.04 0.35
CA PRO A 17 -54.49 -8.22 -0.42
C PRO A 17 -54.37 -7.99 -1.94
N GLY A 18 -53.67 -8.89 -2.63
CA GLY A 18 -53.42 -8.80 -4.07
C GLY A 18 -52.22 -7.93 -4.49
N SER A 19 -51.51 -7.32 -3.53
CA SER A 19 -50.27 -6.57 -3.79
C SER A 19 -49.03 -7.38 -3.37
N ARG A 20 -47.90 -7.11 -4.03
CA ARG A 20 -46.58 -7.68 -3.69
C ARG A 20 -45.51 -6.61 -3.78
N CYS A 21 -44.39 -6.84 -3.12
CA CYS A 21 -43.19 -6.04 -3.27
C CYS A 21 -42.75 -5.99 -4.74
N LEU A 22 -42.27 -4.83 -5.16
CA LEU A 22 -41.65 -4.65 -6.47
C LEU A 22 -40.15 -4.97 -6.40
N ASP A 23 -39.52 -5.00 -7.57
CA ASP A 23 -38.07 -5.11 -7.71
C ASP A 23 -37.44 -3.73 -7.53
N TYR A 24 -37.05 -3.41 -6.30
CA TYR A 24 -36.55 -2.09 -5.95
C TYR A 24 -35.03 -2.03 -6.07
N GLU A 25 -34.52 -0.93 -6.62
CA GLU A 25 -33.11 -0.57 -6.55
C GLU A 25 -32.87 0.50 -5.48
N ILE A 26 -31.75 0.40 -4.77
CA ILE A 26 -31.33 1.41 -3.80
C ILE A 26 -29.95 1.97 -4.17
N ARG A 27 -29.70 3.21 -3.73
CA ARG A 27 -28.40 3.87 -3.88
C ARG A 27 -28.01 4.54 -2.57
N PHE A 28 -26.73 4.46 -2.23
CA PHE A 28 -26.17 5.15 -1.08
C PHE A 28 -25.37 6.37 -1.54
N LEU A 29 -25.49 7.47 -0.79
CA LEU A 29 -24.55 8.58 -0.90
C LEU A 29 -23.39 8.31 0.07
N CYS A 30 -22.26 7.88 -0.45
CA CYS A 30 -21.05 7.78 0.34
C CYS A 30 -20.48 9.19 0.60
N PRO A 31 -19.96 9.48 1.80
CA PRO A 31 -19.17 10.67 2.03
C PRO A 31 -18.05 10.76 0.99
N LYS A 32 -17.79 11.96 0.48
CA LYS A 32 -16.66 12.19 -0.41
C LYS A 32 -15.38 12.03 0.42
N TYR A 33 -14.74 10.86 0.35
CA TYR A 33 -13.44 10.65 0.97
C TYR A 33 -12.41 11.49 0.21
N THR A 34 -11.89 12.53 0.85
CA THR A 34 -10.68 13.21 0.39
C THR A 34 -9.50 12.47 1.01
N PRO A 35 -8.68 11.74 0.23
CA PRO A 35 -7.52 11.06 0.80
C PRO A 35 -6.61 12.09 1.47
N THR A 36 -6.40 11.95 2.77
CA THR A 36 -5.48 12.77 3.58
C THR A 36 -4.03 12.44 3.29
N ALA A 37 -3.77 11.38 2.54
CA ALA A 37 -2.45 10.98 2.10
C ALA A 37 -2.47 10.56 0.62
N SER A 38 -1.29 10.51 0.01
CA SER A 38 -1.08 9.99 -1.34
C SER A 38 0.25 9.28 -1.46
N TRP A 39 0.27 8.20 -2.23
CA TRP A 39 1.49 7.48 -2.55
C TRP A 39 2.44 8.36 -3.37
N SER A 40 3.72 8.34 -3.02
CA SER A 40 4.79 8.90 -3.82
C SER A 40 4.98 8.13 -5.14
N SER A 41 5.79 8.68 -6.03
CA SER A 41 6.44 7.89 -7.08
C SER A 41 7.28 6.78 -6.45
N TRP A 42 7.54 5.73 -7.22
CA TRP A 42 8.47 4.68 -6.86
C TRP A 42 9.90 5.22 -6.80
N ILE A 43 10.67 4.69 -5.86
CA ILE A 43 12.05 5.00 -5.57
C ILE A 43 12.82 3.69 -5.73
N ASP A 44 13.79 3.72 -6.63
CA ASP A 44 14.69 2.64 -7.00
C ASP A 44 16.07 3.30 -7.11
N ARG A 45 16.82 3.26 -6.00
CA ARG A 45 18.05 4.04 -5.81
C ARG A 45 19.28 3.14 -5.92
N ASP A 46 19.18 1.89 -5.49
CA ASP A 46 20.23 0.88 -5.57
C ASP A 46 19.82 -0.25 -6.51
N ASP A 47 20.75 -0.72 -7.33
CA ASP A 47 20.55 -1.93 -8.13
C ASP A 47 21.06 -3.15 -7.35
N PRO A 48 20.59 -4.40 -7.63
CA PRO A 48 21.04 -5.63 -6.99
C PRO A 48 22.47 -6.04 -7.38
N SER A 49 23.44 -5.23 -6.95
CA SER A 49 24.85 -5.27 -7.31
C SER A 49 25.71 -5.36 -6.04
N GLY A 50 26.96 -5.81 -6.19
CA GLY A 50 27.92 -5.88 -5.07
C GLY A 50 27.38 -6.64 -3.84
N THR A 51 26.88 -5.89 -2.85
CA THR A 51 26.47 -6.36 -1.52
C THR A 51 24.99 -6.71 -1.37
N GLY A 52 24.13 -6.39 -2.32
CA GLY A 52 22.68 -6.60 -2.21
C GLY A 52 21.90 -5.55 -2.97
N ASP A 53 20.70 -5.27 -2.48
CA ASP A 53 19.83 -4.20 -2.96
C ASP A 53 19.25 -3.44 -1.74
N ARG A 54 19.27 -2.10 -1.79
CA ARG A 54 19.17 -1.23 -0.60
C ARG A 54 18.41 0.06 -0.87
N GLU A 55 17.10 -0.05 -0.62
CA GLU A 55 16.17 1.06 -0.45
C GLU A 55 15.98 1.42 1.02
N ASP A 56 17.08 1.53 1.78
CA ASP A 56 17.03 1.88 3.21
C ASP A 56 16.80 3.37 3.45
N ARG A 57 16.02 3.65 4.51
CA ARG A 57 15.61 5.01 4.87
C ARG A 57 16.78 5.98 5.04
N GLU A 58 17.84 5.56 5.73
CA GLU A 58 18.99 6.42 6.04
C GLU A 58 19.69 6.89 4.75
N ASN A 59 19.92 5.98 3.81
CA ASN A 59 20.57 6.33 2.57
C ASN A 59 19.65 7.10 1.61
N LEU A 60 18.34 6.84 1.63
CA LEU A 60 17.37 7.63 0.88
C LEU A 60 17.31 9.06 1.39
N GLU A 61 17.31 9.29 2.71
CA GLU A 61 17.35 10.63 3.30
C GLU A 61 18.62 11.38 2.93
N LYS A 62 19.78 10.71 2.95
CA LYS A 62 21.06 11.30 2.52
C LYS A 62 21.12 11.59 1.02
N GLY A 63 20.60 10.69 0.19
CA GLY A 63 20.68 10.77 -1.26
C GLY A 63 19.65 11.72 -1.88
N LEU A 64 18.43 11.71 -1.37
CA LEU A 64 17.32 12.54 -1.88
C LEU A 64 17.22 13.88 -1.15
N GLY A 65 17.57 13.95 0.14
CA GLY A 65 17.50 15.18 0.92
C GLY A 65 16.13 15.86 0.82
N ALA A 66 16.09 17.09 0.28
CA ALA A 66 14.86 17.84 0.09
C ALA A 66 13.88 17.21 -0.93
N SER A 67 14.34 16.26 -1.75
CA SER A 67 13.51 15.49 -2.67
C SER A 67 12.87 14.25 -2.04
N MET A 68 13.07 14.01 -0.74
CA MET A 68 12.33 12.98 -0.02
C MET A 68 10.82 13.22 -0.15
N PRO A 69 9.99 12.19 -0.42
CA PRO A 69 8.56 12.39 -0.63
C PRO A 69 7.85 13.07 0.55
N CYS A 70 8.25 12.73 1.78
CA CYS A 70 7.81 13.35 3.01
C CYS A 70 8.71 12.94 4.19
N GLN A 71 8.69 13.76 5.25
CA GLN A 71 9.44 13.46 6.49
C GLN A 71 8.81 12.31 7.29
N ASN A 72 7.47 12.27 7.39
CA ASN A 72 6.74 11.27 8.18
C ASN A 72 5.73 10.51 7.29
N PRO A 73 6.15 9.43 6.62
CA PRO A 73 5.23 8.56 5.90
C PRO A 73 4.26 7.86 6.85
N GLU A 74 3.04 7.62 6.37
CA GLU A 74 2.05 6.80 7.07
C GLU A 74 2.21 5.31 6.75
N ALA A 75 2.75 4.98 5.58
CA ALA A 75 2.98 3.62 5.13
C ALA A 75 4.10 3.54 4.09
N ILE A 76 4.58 2.32 3.85
CA ILE A 76 5.53 1.97 2.80
C ILE A 76 4.95 0.82 1.98
N GLU A 77 5.28 0.79 0.70
CA GLU A 77 5.05 -0.36 -0.17
C GLU A 77 6.36 -0.70 -0.88
N CYS A 78 6.69 -1.99 -0.95
CA CYS A 78 7.91 -2.49 -1.58
C CYS A 78 7.61 -3.64 -2.53
N ARG A 79 8.20 -3.60 -3.72
CA ARG A 79 7.98 -4.62 -4.75
C ARG A 79 9.19 -4.73 -5.66
N THR A 80 9.25 -5.82 -6.42
CA THR A 80 10.28 -5.97 -7.46
C THR A 80 10.03 -4.98 -8.60
N VAL A 81 11.06 -4.34 -9.15
CA VAL A 81 10.97 -3.36 -10.25
C VAL A 81 10.29 -3.97 -11.48
N ARG A 82 10.76 -5.13 -11.97
CA ARG A 82 10.29 -5.68 -13.26
C ARG A 82 8.92 -6.35 -13.22
N THR A 83 8.65 -7.10 -12.15
CA THR A 83 7.47 -7.98 -12.06
C THR A 83 6.41 -7.47 -11.11
N HIS A 84 6.70 -6.39 -10.36
CA HIS A 84 5.82 -5.81 -9.34
C HIS A 84 5.32 -6.84 -8.30
N ILE A 85 6.09 -7.89 -8.04
CA ILE A 85 5.80 -8.87 -6.99
C ILE A 85 6.09 -8.20 -5.64
N PRO A 86 5.14 -8.21 -4.68
CA PRO A 86 5.38 -7.67 -3.34
C PRO A 86 6.62 -8.31 -2.70
N ALA A 87 7.45 -7.51 -2.03
CA ALA A 87 8.69 -8.01 -1.43
C ALA A 87 8.47 -9.22 -0.51
N SER A 88 7.41 -9.19 0.30
CA SER A 88 6.98 -10.27 1.20
C SER A 88 6.62 -11.58 0.50
N SER A 89 6.32 -11.55 -0.81
CA SER A 89 5.94 -12.72 -1.62
C SER A 89 7.10 -13.32 -2.42
N THR A 90 8.28 -12.69 -2.39
CA THR A 90 9.45 -13.16 -3.17
C THR A 90 10.18 -14.33 -2.53
N GLY A 91 9.99 -14.55 -1.22
CA GLY A 91 10.72 -15.56 -0.45
C GLY A 91 12.20 -15.20 -0.20
N GLN A 92 12.60 -13.96 -0.47
CA GLN A 92 13.90 -13.42 -0.09
C GLN A 92 13.91 -13.01 1.38
N VAL A 93 15.10 -13.02 1.99
CA VAL A 93 15.29 -12.61 3.39
C VAL A 93 15.74 -11.15 3.40
N PHE A 94 15.05 -10.32 4.18
CA PHE A 94 15.41 -8.91 4.36
C PHE A 94 16.01 -8.68 5.74
N LYS A 95 16.75 -7.58 5.91
CA LYS A 95 17.23 -7.17 7.23
C LYS A 95 16.03 -6.87 8.12
N ALA A 96 16.00 -7.42 9.33
CA ALA A 96 14.90 -7.22 10.28
C ALA A 96 14.61 -5.72 10.57
N SER A 97 15.64 -4.87 10.55
CA SER A 97 15.50 -3.42 10.73
C SER A 97 15.00 -2.67 9.49
N ALA A 98 14.85 -3.35 8.35
CA ALA A 98 14.50 -2.79 7.04
C ALA A 98 13.81 -3.87 6.18
N ASP A 99 12.80 -4.54 6.75
CA ASP A 99 11.96 -5.53 6.08
C ASP A 99 10.67 -4.86 5.60
N CYS A 100 10.80 -4.01 4.58
CA CYS A 100 9.74 -3.14 4.07
C CYS A 100 9.01 -2.37 5.19
N SER A 101 9.78 -1.56 5.93
CA SER A 101 9.27 -0.77 7.07
C SER A 101 9.41 0.73 6.81
N VAL A 102 8.58 1.55 7.44
CA VAL A 102 8.62 3.01 7.25
C VAL A 102 9.93 3.58 7.77
N GLU A 103 10.41 3.08 8.90
CA GLU A 103 11.61 3.54 9.60
C GLU A 103 12.88 3.01 8.92
N GLY A 104 12.83 1.79 8.39
CA GLY A 104 14.00 1.10 7.85
C GLY A 104 14.12 1.11 6.33
N GLY A 105 13.02 1.30 5.60
CA GLY A 105 12.95 1.04 4.16
C GLY A 105 12.98 -0.46 3.86
N LEU A 106 13.68 -0.84 2.78
CA LEU A 106 13.90 -2.23 2.37
C LEU A 106 15.40 -2.52 2.17
N VAL A 107 15.92 -3.56 2.81
CA VAL A 107 17.29 -4.03 2.59
C VAL A 107 17.34 -5.53 2.35
N CYS A 108 17.75 -5.91 1.15
CA CYS A 108 18.19 -7.26 0.83
C CYS A 108 19.71 -7.32 0.86
N VAL A 109 20.29 -8.25 1.62
CA VAL A 109 21.74 -8.50 1.62
C VAL A 109 22.04 -9.80 0.89
N LYS A 110 22.94 -9.73 -0.09
CA LYS A 110 23.32 -10.87 -0.95
C LYS A 110 23.76 -12.09 -0.15
N ASN A 111 24.61 -11.89 0.86
CA ASN A 111 25.18 -12.98 1.67
C ASN A 111 24.20 -13.58 2.69
N GLU A 112 23.02 -12.99 2.86
CA GLU A 112 21.94 -13.50 3.73
C GLU A 112 20.90 -14.30 2.95
N GLN A 113 20.99 -14.30 1.61
CA GLN A 113 20.12 -15.11 0.77
C GLN A 113 20.54 -16.58 0.78
N LYS A 114 19.59 -17.45 0.43
CA LYS A 114 19.87 -18.87 0.19
C LYS A 114 21.03 -19.04 -0.78
N LEU A 115 21.85 -20.08 -0.57
CA LEU A 115 23.08 -20.32 -1.33
C LEU A 115 22.84 -20.21 -2.85
N GLY A 116 23.61 -19.35 -3.52
CA GLY A 116 23.51 -19.12 -4.96
C GLY A 116 22.42 -18.15 -5.41
N SER A 117 21.56 -17.67 -4.50
CA SER A 117 20.57 -16.63 -4.79
C SER A 117 21.20 -15.23 -4.65
N ARG A 118 20.79 -14.31 -5.53
CA ARG A 118 21.08 -12.88 -5.42
C ARG A 118 19.83 -12.14 -4.96
N CYS A 119 19.99 -10.90 -4.52
CA CYS A 119 18.85 -9.99 -4.37
C CYS A 119 18.18 -9.79 -5.74
N LEU A 120 16.86 -9.76 -5.73
CA LEU A 120 16.06 -9.17 -6.79
C LEU A 120 16.22 -7.66 -6.69
N ASP A 121 15.74 -7.02 -7.75
CA ASP A 121 15.72 -5.58 -7.93
C ASP A 121 14.42 -5.01 -7.37
N TYR A 122 14.49 -4.17 -6.34
CA TYR A 122 13.35 -3.67 -5.59
C TYR A 122 13.20 -2.16 -5.67
N GLU A 123 11.94 -1.72 -5.76
CA GLU A 123 11.57 -0.33 -5.59
C GLU A 123 10.63 -0.19 -4.39
N ILE A 124 10.66 0.98 -3.75
CA ILE A 124 9.76 1.34 -2.66
C ILE A 124 8.97 2.60 -2.98
N ARG A 125 7.83 2.79 -2.32
CA ARG A 125 7.14 4.10 -2.28
C ARG A 125 6.55 4.34 -0.91
N PHE A 126 6.36 5.61 -0.59
CA PHE A 126 5.83 6.05 0.70
C PHE A 126 4.42 6.62 0.54
N LEU A 127 3.53 6.29 1.46
CA LEU A 127 2.25 6.97 1.60
C LEU A 127 2.49 8.22 2.44
N CYS A 128 2.40 9.38 1.81
CA CYS A 128 2.71 10.64 2.46
C CYS A 128 1.43 11.42 2.78
N PRO A 129 1.31 12.00 3.99
CA PRO A 129 0.24 12.94 4.29
C PRO A 129 0.27 14.08 3.27
N LYS A 130 -0.90 14.41 2.71
CA LYS A 130 -1.08 15.66 1.98
C LYS A 130 -1.11 16.74 3.04
N ASN A 131 0.04 17.40 3.25
CA ASN A 131 0.25 18.52 4.17
C ASN A 131 -1.08 19.04 4.72
N THR A 132 -1.52 18.50 5.86
CA THR A 132 -2.61 19.12 6.59
C THR A 132 -2.07 20.46 7.07
N PRO A 133 -2.80 21.56 6.84
CA PRO A 133 -2.32 22.92 7.09
C PRO A 133 -1.74 23.12 8.50
#